data_AF-A0A850WI96-F1
#
_entry.id   AF-A0A850WI96-F1
#
_cell.length_a   1.000
_cell.length_b   1.000
_cell.length_c   1.000
_cell.angle_alpha   90.00
_cell.angle_beta   90.00
_cell.angle_gamma   90.00
#
_symmetry.space_group_name_H-M   'P 1'
#
loop_
_entity.id
_entity.type
_entity.pdbx_description
1 polymer ?
#
loop_
_entity_poly.entity_id
_entity_poly.type
_entity_poly.pdbx_seq_one_letter_code
_entity_poly.pdbx_strand_id
1 'polypeptide(L)'
;DEVLLALAEQLGTFTALVGGPEFVHCLLPPLESLATVEETVVRDKAVESLRAVSHEHAPPDLEGHFVPLVKRLAGGDWFTSRTSACGLFSVCYPRVSSPVKAELRHHPSWPQADLDGPKPSLVALRQLWWHLVWFGLALGASPSPFLYQDSVRLLAVEACVSIAQLLPQEELEGLVMPTLRQAAEDKSWRVRYMVADKFTEV
;
A
#
# COMPACT_ATOMS: atom_id res chain seq x y z
N ASP A 1 7.75 -21.24 -8.54
CA ASP A 1 7.86 -19.85 -8.07
C ASP A 1 8.89 -19.01 -8.82
N GLU A 2 10.13 -19.49 -9.03
CA GLU A 2 11.16 -18.73 -9.79
C GLU A 2 10.73 -18.30 -11.20
N VAL A 3 9.99 -19.16 -11.91
CA VAL A 3 9.46 -18.83 -13.25
C VAL A 3 8.43 -17.69 -13.19
N LEU A 4 7.56 -17.68 -12.17
CA LEU A 4 6.55 -16.62 -12.00
C LEU A 4 7.20 -15.31 -11.58
N LEU A 5 8.25 -15.37 -10.76
CA LEU A 5 9.04 -14.22 -10.39
C LEU A 5 9.70 -13.57 -11.61
N ALA A 6 10.38 -14.38 -12.43
CA ALA A 6 10.99 -13.91 -13.67
C ALA A 6 9.95 -13.37 -14.65
N LEU A 7 8.78 -14.01 -14.76
CA LEU A 7 7.68 -13.52 -15.59
C LEU A 7 7.19 -12.15 -15.12
N ALA A 8 6.95 -11.97 -13.82
CA ALA A 8 6.54 -10.69 -13.24
C ALA A 8 7.54 -9.59 -13.61
N GLU A 9 8.83 -9.85 -13.43
CA GLU A 9 9.91 -8.92 -13.76
C GLU A 9 9.95 -8.54 -15.25
N GLN A 10 9.88 -9.53 -16.14
CA GLN A 10 9.91 -9.26 -17.58
C GLN A 10 8.73 -8.39 -18.01
N LEU A 11 7.53 -8.67 -17.49
CA LEU A 11 6.33 -7.89 -17.82
C LEU A 11 6.45 -6.41 -17.43
N GLY A 12 7.25 -6.06 -16.41
CA GLY A 12 7.52 -4.66 -16.03
C GLY A 12 8.30 -3.86 -17.08
N THR A 13 9.03 -4.53 -17.97
CA THR A 13 9.86 -3.89 -19.02
C THR A 13 9.30 -4.10 -20.44
N PHE A 14 8.12 -4.70 -20.55
CA PHE A 14 7.54 -5.11 -21.83
C PHE A 14 6.83 -4.00 -22.61
N THR A 15 6.77 -2.77 -22.11
CA THR A 15 6.06 -1.64 -22.74
C THR A 15 6.45 -1.45 -24.21
N ALA A 16 7.75 -1.47 -24.52
CA ALA A 16 8.22 -1.32 -25.90
C ALA A 16 7.83 -2.51 -26.81
N LEU A 17 7.70 -3.71 -26.23
CA LEU A 17 7.40 -4.95 -26.94
C LEU A 17 5.90 -5.14 -27.21
N VAL A 18 5.03 -4.46 -26.45
CA VAL A 18 3.57 -4.48 -26.66
C VAL A 18 3.06 -3.37 -27.59
N GLY A 19 3.96 -2.55 -28.17
CA GLY A 19 3.59 -1.46 -29.06
C GLY A 19 3.61 -0.07 -28.43
N GLY A 20 4.24 0.07 -27.26
CA GLY A 20 4.44 1.36 -26.59
C GLY A 20 3.35 1.73 -25.58
N PRO A 21 3.37 2.99 -25.08
CA PRO A 21 2.46 3.47 -24.03
C PRO A 21 0.97 3.29 -24.32
N GLU A 22 0.54 3.36 -25.59
CA GLU A 22 -0.87 3.19 -25.98
C GLU A 22 -1.41 1.79 -25.65
N PHE A 23 -0.56 0.77 -25.67
CA PHE A 23 -0.92 -0.63 -25.46
C PHE A 23 -0.44 -1.18 -24.11
N VAL A 24 0.11 -0.33 -23.25
CA VAL A 24 0.67 -0.75 -21.96
C VAL A 24 -0.40 -1.38 -21.05
N HIS A 25 -1.67 -0.98 -21.21
CA HIS A 25 -2.80 -1.55 -20.47
C HIS A 25 -2.99 -3.06 -20.71
N CYS A 26 -2.48 -3.60 -21.83
CA CYS A 26 -2.51 -5.05 -22.12
C CYS A 26 -1.64 -5.87 -21.15
N LEU A 27 -0.70 -5.24 -20.44
CA LEU A 27 0.14 -5.88 -19.43
C LEU A 27 -0.56 -6.01 -18.07
N LEU A 28 -1.66 -5.30 -17.86
CA LEU A 28 -2.37 -5.28 -16.58
C LEU A 28 -2.98 -6.64 -16.21
N PRO A 29 -3.70 -7.37 -17.10
CA PRO A 29 -4.29 -8.66 -16.74
C PRO A 29 -3.30 -9.73 -16.24
N PRO A 30 -2.15 -10.00 -16.91
CA PRO A 30 -1.21 -11.00 -16.40
C PRO A 30 -0.55 -10.54 -15.09
N LEU A 31 -0.23 -9.25 -14.96
CA LEU A 31 0.34 -8.70 -13.72
C LEU A 31 -0.67 -8.73 -12.55
N GLU A 32 -1.96 -8.49 -12.81
CA GLU A 32 -3.04 -8.61 -11.83
C GLU A 32 -3.13 -10.04 -11.30
N SER A 33 -3.08 -11.04 -12.18
CA SER A 33 -3.06 -12.44 -11.78
C SER A 33 -1.87 -12.76 -10.88
N LEU A 34 -0.66 -12.35 -11.27
CA LEU A 34 0.56 -12.55 -10.47
C LEU A 34 0.49 -11.82 -9.11
N ALA A 35 -0.17 -10.67 -9.06
CA ALA A 35 -0.38 -9.90 -7.82
C ALA A 35 -1.38 -10.57 -6.85
N THR A 36 -2.06 -11.64 -7.24
CA THR A 36 -2.98 -12.39 -6.36
C THR A 36 -2.40 -13.71 -5.84
N VAL A 37 -1.21 -14.11 -6.32
CA VAL A 37 -0.55 -15.36 -5.94
C VAL A 37 -0.16 -15.36 -4.45
N GLU A 38 -0.20 -16.55 -3.83
CA GLU A 38 0.13 -16.74 -2.41
C GLU A 38 1.60 -16.39 -2.11
N GLU A 39 2.50 -16.82 -3.00
CA GLU A 39 3.94 -16.58 -2.89
C GLU A 39 4.26 -15.07 -2.84
N THR A 40 4.83 -14.63 -1.72
CA THR A 40 5.00 -13.20 -1.43
C THR A 40 6.00 -12.56 -2.36
N VAL A 41 7.09 -13.25 -2.67
CA VAL A 41 8.16 -12.72 -3.53
C VAL A 41 7.66 -12.46 -4.96
N VAL A 42 6.81 -13.35 -5.49
CA VAL A 42 6.18 -13.18 -6.81
C VAL A 42 5.23 -11.98 -6.79
N ARG A 43 4.42 -11.87 -5.74
CA ARG A 43 3.44 -10.80 -5.58
C ARG A 43 4.10 -9.42 -5.45
N ASP A 44 5.16 -9.31 -4.66
CA ASP A 44 5.90 -8.07 -4.49
C ASP A 44 6.55 -7.63 -5.81
N LYS A 45 7.08 -8.57 -6.59
CA LYS A 45 7.63 -8.28 -7.92
C LYS A 45 6.56 -7.87 -8.94
N ALA A 46 5.37 -8.47 -8.88
CA ALA A 46 4.24 -8.07 -9.70
C ALA A 46 3.78 -6.64 -9.37
N VAL A 47 3.73 -6.27 -8.07
CA VAL A 47 3.43 -4.90 -7.63
C VAL A 47 4.51 -3.92 -8.08
N GLU A 48 5.79 -4.27 -7.98
CA GLU A 48 6.90 -3.45 -8.50
C GLU A 48 6.73 -3.19 -10.00
N SER A 49 6.40 -4.22 -10.76
CA SER A 49 6.20 -4.15 -12.21
C SER A 49 4.96 -3.34 -12.59
N LEU A 50 3.86 -3.48 -11.84
CA LEU A 50 2.67 -2.62 -11.98
C LEU A 50 2.98 -1.16 -11.69
N ARG A 51 3.83 -0.87 -10.70
CA ARG A 51 4.28 0.51 -10.41
C ARG A 51 5.07 1.07 -11.58
N ALA A 52 6.03 0.33 -12.13
CA ALA A 52 6.80 0.74 -13.31
C ALA A 52 5.88 1.02 -14.51
N VAL A 53 5.00 0.07 -14.85
CA VAL A 53 4.03 0.19 -15.94
C VAL A 53 3.05 1.35 -15.73
N SER A 54 2.68 1.66 -14.48
CA SER A 54 1.79 2.80 -14.20
C SER A 54 2.37 4.13 -14.69
N HIS A 55 3.70 4.30 -14.66
CA HIS A 55 4.36 5.54 -15.08
C HIS A 55 4.25 5.77 -16.60
N GLU A 56 4.16 4.68 -17.38
CA GLU A 56 4.00 4.72 -18.84
C GLU A 56 2.56 5.02 -19.29
N HIS A 57 1.56 4.88 -18.42
CA HIS A 57 0.18 5.21 -18.78
C HIS A 57 -0.02 6.71 -18.94
N ALA A 58 -0.77 7.15 -19.96
CA ALA A 58 -1.30 8.50 -19.99
C ALA A 58 -2.35 8.68 -18.87
N PRO A 59 -2.58 9.90 -18.34
CA PRO A 59 -3.62 10.15 -17.35
C PRO A 59 -5.02 9.55 -17.66
N PRO A 60 -5.56 9.67 -18.89
CA PRO A 60 -6.86 9.04 -19.20
C PRO A 60 -6.82 7.52 -19.15
N ASP A 61 -5.74 6.88 -19.61
CA ASP A 61 -5.60 5.42 -19.60
C ASP A 61 -5.37 4.89 -18.18
N LEU A 62 -4.68 5.68 -17.35
CA LEU A 62 -4.50 5.38 -15.94
C LEU A 62 -5.84 5.39 -15.20
N GLU A 63 -6.73 6.35 -15.49
CA GLU A 63 -8.10 6.36 -14.97
C GLU A 63 -8.98 5.25 -15.57
N GLY A 64 -8.84 4.98 -16.87
CA GLY A 64 -9.66 4.02 -17.60
C GLY A 64 -9.32 2.54 -17.35
N HIS A 65 -8.06 2.23 -17.04
CA HIS A 65 -7.58 0.85 -16.93
C HIS A 65 -6.91 0.54 -15.59
N PHE A 66 -5.97 1.39 -15.16
CA PHE A 66 -5.18 1.13 -13.96
C PHE A 66 -6.00 1.30 -12.66
N VAL A 67 -6.79 2.38 -12.55
CA VAL A 67 -7.66 2.61 -11.39
C VAL A 67 -8.68 1.48 -11.17
N PRO A 68 -9.39 0.98 -12.21
CA PRO A 68 -10.23 -0.21 -12.08
C PRO A 68 -9.50 -1.45 -11.56
N LEU A 69 -8.26 -1.70 -12.00
CA LEU A 69 -7.44 -2.80 -11.47
C LEU A 69 -7.18 -2.63 -9.97
N VAL A 70 -6.79 -1.42 -9.54
CA VAL A 70 -6.53 -1.15 -8.12
C VAL A 70 -7.79 -1.39 -7.29
N LYS A 71 -8.96 -0.98 -7.77
CA LYS A 71 -10.25 -1.23 -7.10
C LYS A 71 -10.59 -2.72 -7.03
N ARG A 72 -10.37 -3.48 -8.11
CA ARG A 72 -10.59 -4.94 -8.10
C ARG A 72 -9.68 -5.65 -7.11
N LEU A 73 -8.40 -5.29 -7.07
CA LEU A 73 -7.47 -5.87 -6.10
C LEU A 73 -7.87 -5.52 -4.67
N ALA A 74 -8.21 -4.25 -4.43
CA ALA A 74 -8.63 -3.73 -3.13
C ALA A 74 -9.95 -4.33 -2.61
N GLY A 75 -10.89 -4.63 -3.50
CA GLY A 75 -12.18 -5.26 -3.20
C GLY A 75 -12.18 -6.78 -3.33
N GLY A 76 -11.04 -7.41 -3.67
CA GLY A 76 -10.96 -8.85 -3.89
C GLY A 76 -11.21 -9.67 -2.62
N ASP A 77 -11.78 -10.86 -2.79
CA ASP A 77 -12.11 -11.77 -1.67
C ASP A 77 -10.87 -12.25 -0.92
N TRP A 78 -9.75 -12.38 -1.62
CA TRP A 78 -8.49 -12.89 -1.09
C TRP A 78 -7.63 -11.78 -0.46
N PHE A 79 -7.04 -12.09 0.70
CA PHE A 79 -6.15 -11.17 1.41
C PHE A 79 -4.90 -10.79 0.59
N THR A 80 -4.36 -11.72 -0.19
CA THR A 80 -3.21 -11.50 -1.07
C THR A 80 -3.49 -10.37 -2.06
N SER A 81 -4.66 -10.40 -2.70
CA SER A 81 -5.14 -9.38 -3.63
C SER A 81 -5.22 -7.99 -2.97
N ARG A 82 -5.86 -7.92 -1.80
CA ARG A 82 -5.99 -6.66 -1.05
C ARG A 82 -4.64 -6.09 -0.61
N THR A 83 -3.71 -6.96 -0.22
CA THR A 83 -2.34 -6.58 0.15
C THR A 83 -1.59 -5.95 -1.01
N SER A 84 -1.72 -6.51 -2.22
CA SER A 84 -1.13 -5.94 -3.43
C SER A 84 -1.68 -4.57 -3.79
N ALA A 85 -2.99 -4.37 -3.62
CA ALA A 85 -3.62 -3.08 -3.89
C ALA A 85 -3.01 -1.95 -3.05
N CYS A 86 -2.60 -2.26 -1.81
CA CYS A 86 -1.92 -1.33 -0.92
C CYS A 86 -0.67 -0.73 -1.56
N GLY A 87 0.05 -1.46 -2.42
CA GLY A 87 1.25 -0.95 -3.09
C GLY A 87 0.98 -0.04 -4.28
N LEU A 88 -0.26 0.14 -4.72
CA LEU A 88 -0.58 0.75 -6.02
C LEU A 88 -1.26 2.13 -5.94
N PHE A 89 -1.96 2.44 -4.85
CA PHE A 89 -2.61 3.75 -4.68
C PHE A 89 -1.66 4.96 -4.81
N SER A 90 -0.43 4.88 -4.31
CA SER A 90 0.55 5.97 -4.29
C SER A 90 1.06 6.35 -5.67
N VAL A 91 1.08 5.42 -6.63
CA VAL A 91 1.54 5.72 -8.00
C VAL A 91 0.43 6.30 -8.87
N CYS A 92 -0.82 5.90 -8.66
CA CYS A 92 -1.94 6.40 -9.45
C CYS A 92 -2.52 7.70 -8.88
N TYR A 93 -2.64 7.82 -7.55
CA TYR A 93 -3.37 8.93 -6.92
C TYR A 93 -2.90 10.34 -7.33
N PRO A 94 -1.60 10.67 -7.45
CA PRO A 94 -1.18 12.03 -7.81
C PRO A 94 -1.67 12.45 -9.20
N ARG A 95 -1.78 11.49 -10.12
CA ARG A 95 -1.96 11.69 -11.57
C ARG A 95 -3.41 11.61 -12.04
N VAL A 96 -4.32 11.21 -11.17
CA VAL A 96 -5.77 11.18 -11.46
C VAL A 96 -6.46 12.48 -11.09
N SER A 97 -7.60 12.70 -11.72
CA SER A 97 -8.50 13.84 -11.55
C SER A 97 -9.07 13.92 -10.13
N SER A 98 -9.47 15.12 -9.71
CA SER A 98 -10.09 15.34 -8.40
C SER A 98 -11.28 14.42 -8.08
N PRO A 99 -12.23 14.14 -8.99
CA PRO A 99 -13.32 13.20 -8.72
C PRO A 99 -12.82 11.77 -8.48
N VAL A 100 -11.86 11.28 -9.26
CA VAL A 100 -11.28 9.94 -9.07
C VAL A 100 -10.49 9.89 -7.76
N LYS A 101 -9.77 10.97 -7.40
CA LYS A 101 -9.12 11.08 -6.08
C LYS A 101 -10.14 10.97 -4.95
N ALA A 102 -11.32 11.60 -5.07
CA ALA A 102 -12.38 11.48 -4.08
C ALA A 102 -12.93 10.04 -4.01
N GLU A 103 -13.16 9.41 -5.16
CA GLU A 103 -13.63 8.03 -5.20
C GLU A 103 -12.63 7.06 -4.59
N LEU A 104 -11.33 7.21 -4.88
CA LEU A 104 -10.27 6.44 -4.24
C LEU A 104 -10.27 6.67 -2.72
N ARG A 105 -10.53 7.89 -2.25
CA ARG A 105 -10.67 8.21 -0.81
C ARG A 105 -11.89 7.58 -0.13
N HIS A 106 -12.95 7.31 -0.89
CA HIS A 106 -14.18 6.71 -0.36
C HIS A 106 -14.23 5.19 -0.52
N HIS A 107 -13.25 4.57 -1.18
CA HIS A 107 -13.19 3.11 -1.29
C HIS A 107 -13.03 2.49 0.11
N PRO A 108 -13.69 1.37 0.44
CA PRO A 108 -13.60 0.77 1.79
C PRO A 108 -12.19 0.32 2.17
N SER A 109 -11.33 0.06 1.17
CA SER A 109 -9.91 -0.21 1.38
C SER A 109 -9.06 1.05 1.59
N TRP A 110 -9.67 2.23 1.47
CA TRP A 110 -9.02 3.50 1.73
C TRP A 110 -9.22 3.87 3.19
N PRO A 111 -8.14 4.22 3.92
CA PRO A 111 -8.29 4.54 5.33
C PRO A 111 -9.04 5.86 5.51
N GLN A 112 -10.14 5.79 6.25
CA GLN A 112 -10.92 6.92 6.73
C GLN A 112 -10.21 7.53 7.94
N ALA A 113 -9.23 8.40 7.69
CA ALA A 113 -8.67 9.30 8.69
C ALA A 113 -8.77 10.73 8.15
N ASP A 114 -9.38 11.61 8.94
CA ASP A 114 -9.63 13.03 8.67
C ASP A 114 -8.32 13.82 8.68
N LEU A 115 -7.46 13.58 7.69
CA LEU A 115 -6.26 14.36 7.40
C LEU A 115 -6.48 15.12 6.10
N ASP A 116 -6.87 16.38 6.22
CA ASP A 116 -7.05 17.28 5.09
C ASP A 116 -5.69 17.59 4.43
N GLY A 117 -5.43 17.02 3.24
CA GLY A 117 -4.23 17.35 2.47
C GLY A 117 -4.04 16.53 1.17
N PRO A 118 -3.74 17.18 0.02
CA PRO A 118 -3.54 16.51 -1.29
C PRO A 118 -2.10 16.01 -1.55
N LYS A 119 -1.29 15.72 -0.53
CA LYS A 119 0.14 15.38 -0.73
C LYS A 119 0.35 13.89 -1.09
N PRO A 120 1.23 13.55 -2.06
CA PRO A 120 1.61 12.16 -2.37
C PRO A 120 2.16 11.39 -1.17
N SER A 121 2.83 12.11 -0.25
CA SER A 121 3.28 11.59 1.03
C SER A 121 2.13 11.04 1.88
N LEU A 122 1.00 11.76 1.96
CA LEU A 122 -0.22 11.34 2.66
C LEU A 122 -0.87 10.07 2.07
N VAL A 123 -0.56 9.69 0.83
CA VAL A 123 -1.04 8.44 0.24
C VAL A 123 -0.19 7.26 0.66
N ALA A 124 1.14 7.40 0.70
CA ALA A 124 2.04 6.37 1.24
C ALA A 124 1.79 6.14 2.74
N LEU A 125 1.56 7.23 3.47
CA LEU A 125 1.07 7.25 4.86
C LEU A 125 -0.20 6.42 5.04
N ARG A 126 -1.18 6.64 4.15
CA ARG A 126 -2.48 5.95 4.15
C ARG A 126 -2.35 4.48 3.74
N GLN A 127 -1.46 4.14 2.81
CA GLN A 127 -1.16 2.75 2.46
C GLN A 127 -0.60 1.98 3.67
N LEU A 128 0.36 2.58 4.37
CA LEU A 128 0.87 2.08 5.65
C LEU A 128 -0.24 1.98 6.69
N TRP A 129 -1.05 3.02 6.87
CA TRP A 129 -2.12 3.06 7.86
C TRP A 129 -3.20 2.00 7.59
N TRP A 130 -3.49 1.65 6.33
CA TRP A 130 -4.36 0.54 5.98
C TRP A 130 -3.75 -0.82 6.33
N HIS A 131 -2.44 -1.01 6.10
CA HIS A 131 -1.75 -2.18 6.67
C HIS A 131 -1.93 -2.20 8.19
N LEU A 132 -1.90 -1.07 8.89
CA LEU A 132 -2.11 -1.04 10.35
C LEU A 132 -3.57 -1.29 10.76
N VAL A 133 -4.56 -0.68 10.09
CA VAL A 133 -5.99 -0.84 10.38
C VAL A 133 -6.46 -2.26 10.07
N TRP A 134 -6.11 -2.80 8.89
CA TRP A 134 -6.55 -4.13 8.45
C TRP A 134 -5.91 -5.24 9.28
N PHE A 135 -4.66 -5.02 9.71
CA PHE A 135 -4.00 -5.87 10.69
C PHE A 135 -4.30 -5.49 12.15
N GLY A 136 -5.18 -4.52 12.38
CA GLY A 136 -5.90 -4.28 13.63
C GLY A 136 -5.25 -3.36 14.68
N LEU A 137 -4.32 -2.49 14.31
CA LEU A 137 -3.67 -1.53 15.21
C LEU A 137 -4.42 -0.21 15.40
N ALA A 138 -5.42 0.12 14.59
CA ALA A 138 -6.16 1.36 14.74
C ALA A 138 -7.63 1.12 15.14
N LEU A 139 -7.88 1.33 16.43
CA LEU A 139 -9.09 1.92 17.01
C LEU A 139 -10.43 1.22 16.73
N GLY A 140 -10.78 0.26 17.59
CA GLY A 140 -12.17 -0.01 17.96
C GLY A 140 -12.98 -0.99 17.11
N ALA A 141 -12.43 -1.55 16.03
CA ALA A 141 -13.07 -2.66 15.32
C ALA A 141 -12.72 -4.02 15.97
N SER A 142 -13.69 -4.95 15.98
CA SER A 142 -13.55 -6.30 16.54
C SER A 142 -12.22 -6.94 16.11
N PRO A 143 -11.41 -7.46 17.06
CA PRO A 143 -10.08 -7.95 16.75
C PRO A 143 -10.17 -9.16 15.81
N SER A 144 -9.70 -8.99 14.58
CA SER A 144 -9.48 -10.13 13.70
C SER A 144 -8.38 -11.03 14.31
N PRO A 145 -8.44 -12.36 14.16
CA PRO A 145 -7.44 -13.27 14.72
C PRO A 145 -6.00 -13.03 14.23
N PHE A 146 -5.80 -12.19 13.21
CA PHE A 146 -4.48 -11.77 12.70
C PHE A 146 -3.75 -10.78 13.63
N LEU A 147 -4.45 -10.10 14.54
CA LEU A 147 -3.87 -9.19 15.54
C LEU A 147 -2.94 -9.86 16.56
N TYR A 148 -3.02 -11.19 16.67
CA TYR A 148 -2.24 -11.96 17.62
C TYR A 148 -0.78 -12.14 17.20
N GLN A 149 -0.43 -11.83 15.95
CA GLN A 149 0.92 -12.02 15.44
C GLN A 149 1.79 -10.79 15.71
N ASP A 150 2.92 -10.99 16.39
CA ASP A 150 3.91 -9.95 16.67
C ASP A 150 4.54 -9.38 15.39
N SER A 151 4.75 -10.22 14.36
CA SER A 151 5.29 -9.83 13.03
C SER A 151 4.56 -8.65 12.40
N VAL A 152 3.26 -8.59 12.63
CA VAL A 152 2.37 -7.57 12.09
C VAL A 152 2.50 -6.25 12.84
N ARG A 153 2.68 -6.31 14.17
CA ARG A 153 2.84 -5.12 14.99
C ARG A 153 4.22 -4.48 14.86
N LEU A 154 5.22 -5.24 14.42
CA LEU A 154 6.53 -4.71 14.02
C LEU A 154 6.42 -3.73 12.84
N LEU A 155 5.64 -4.09 11.82
CA LEU A 155 5.40 -3.24 10.65
C LEU A 155 4.72 -1.91 11.02
N ALA A 156 3.99 -1.88 12.14
CA ALA A 156 3.41 -0.66 12.68
C ALA A 156 4.41 0.37 13.15
N VAL A 157 5.51 -0.09 13.74
CA VAL A 157 6.56 0.80 14.22
C VAL A 157 7.31 1.42 13.03
N GLU A 158 7.68 0.59 12.05
CA GLU A 158 8.29 1.07 10.79
C GLU A 158 7.36 2.02 10.04
N ALA A 159 6.07 1.72 10.09
CA ALA A 159 5.07 2.60 9.53
C ALA A 159 5.09 3.96 10.23
N CYS A 160 4.98 3.99 11.56
CA CYS A 160 5.00 5.22 12.35
C CYS A 160 6.22 6.11 12.07
N VAL A 161 7.41 5.54 11.85
CA VAL A 161 8.63 6.29 11.47
C VAL A 161 8.44 6.98 10.12
N SER A 162 8.03 6.21 9.11
CA SER A 162 7.72 6.75 7.78
C SER A 162 6.61 7.79 7.87
N ILE A 163 5.69 7.63 8.83
CA ILE A 163 4.62 8.57 9.04
C ILE A 163 5.09 9.89 9.63
N ALA A 164 5.94 9.81 10.65
CA ALA A 164 6.46 10.96 11.34
C ALA A 164 7.24 11.90 10.41
N GLN A 165 8.01 11.34 9.48
CA GLN A 165 8.80 12.10 8.50
C GLN A 165 7.96 12.91 7.50
N LEU A 166 6.68 12.57 7.34
CA LEU A 166 5.79 13.14 6.33
C LEU A 166 4.77 14.14 6.89
N LEU A 167 4.60 14.16 8.21
CA LEU A 167 3.69 15.05 8.92
C LEU A 167 4.43 16.27 9.48
N PRO A 168 3.76 17.43 9.59
CA PRO A 168 4.29 18.54 10.38
C PRO A 168 4.35 18.16 11.86
N GLN A 169 5.32 18.72 12.58
CA GLN A 169 5.62 18.34 13.97
C GLN A 169 4.43 18.51 14.93
N GLU A 170 3.54 19.46 14.64
CA GLU A 170 2.33 19.76 15.40
C GLU A 170 1.30 18.61 15.36
N GLU A 171 1.30 17.81 14.29
CA GLU A 171 0.34 16.72 14.09
C GLU A 171 0.83 15.37 14.66
N LEU A 172 2.14 15.24 14.91
CA LEU A 172 2.75 13.98 15.38
C LEU A 172 2.18 13.51 16.72
N GLU A 173 1.99 14.46 17.65
CA GLU A 173 1.51 14.17 19.00
C GLU A 173 0.09 13.58 18.99
N GLY A 174 -0.76 14.05 18.07
CA GLY A 174 -2.15 13.59 17.97
C GLY A 174 -2.30 12.29 17.17
N LEU A 175 -1.46 12.07 16.16
CA LEU A 175 -1.68 11.02 15.15
C LEU A 175 -0.72 9.83 15.26
N VAL A 176 0.50 10.06 15.73
CA VAL A 176 1.60 9.08 15.66
C VAL A 176 2.01 8.60 17.05
N MET A 177 2.12 9.53 18.00
CA MET A 177 2.56 9.23 19.36
C MET A 177 1.67 8.24 20.14
N PRO A 178 0.32 8.21 19.99
CA PRO A 178 -0.50 7.21 20.66
C PRO A 178 -0.13 5.78 20.28
N THR A 179 0.10 5.52 18.99
CA THR A 179 0.49 4.20 18.48
C THR A 179 1.91 3.83 18.89
N LEU A 180 2.85 4.78 18.85
CA LEU A 180 4.24 4.56 19.28
C LEU A 180 4.34 4.25 20.78
N ARG A 181 3.59 4.95 21.63
CA ARG A 181 3.51 4.66 23.08
C ARG A 181 2.95 3.27 23.32
N GLN A 182 1.87 2.91 22.62
CA GLN A 182 1.30 1.57 22.71
C GLN A 182 2.29 0.48 22.27
N ALA A 183 3.06 0.72 21.21
CA ALA A 183 4.08 -0.21 20.73
C ALA A 183 5.27 -0.33 21.70
N ALA A 184 5.66 0.76 22.37
CA ALA A 184 6.72 0.76 23.38
C ALA A 184 6.35 -0.08 24.61
N GLU A 185 5.06 -0.17 24.93
CA GLU A 185 4.51 -0.99 26.03
C GLU A 185 3.91 -2.33 25.54
N ASP A 186 4.17 -2.73 24.29
CA ASP A 186 3.59 -3.96 23.72
C ASP A 186 4.02 -5.19 24.51
N LYS A 187 3.15 -6.20 24.59
CA LYS A 187 3.46 -7.47 25.28
C LYS A 187 4.63 -8.21 24.64
N SER A 188 4.79 -8.12 23.31
CA SER A 188 5.89 -8.72 22.57
C SER A 188 7.17 -7.91 22.72
N TRP A 189 8.23 -8.54 23.20
CA TRP A 189 9.55 -7.91 23.31
C TRP A 189 10.12 -7.47 21.96
N ARG A 190 9.74 -8.15 20.86
CA ARG A 190 10.19 -7.80 19.51
C ARG A 190 9.64 -6.44 19.08
N VAL A 191 8.38 -6.16 19.39
CA VAL A 191 7.75 -4.86 19.07
C VAL A 191 8.42 -3.74 19.87
N ARG A 192 8.65 -3.96 21.17
CA ARG A 192 9.39 -3.01 22.01
C ARG A 192 10.83 -2.80 21.52
N TYR A 193 11.50 -3.87 21.09
CA TYR A 193 12.83 -3.81 20.49
C TYR A 193 12.82 -2.95 19.22
N MET A 194 11.83 -3.14 18.33
CA MET A 194 11.73 -2.34 17.10
C MET A 194 11.54 -0.85 17.38
N VAL A 195 10.77 -0.48 18.41
CA VAL A 195 10.66 0.93 18.84
C VAL A 195 12.02 1.47 19.28
N ALA A 196 12.79 0.69 20.02
CA ALA A 196 14.12 1.09 20.47
C ALA A 196 15.13 1.19 19.30
N ASP A 197 15.11 0.23 18.37
CA ASP A 197 15.95 0.19 17.17
C ASP A 197 15.71 1.42 16.27
N LYS A 198 14.43 1.83 16.17
CA LYS A 198 13.98 2.97 15.35
C LYS A 198 13.89 4.30 16.09
N PHE A 199 14.28 4.36 17.36
CA PHE A 199 14.04 5.53 18.22
C PHE A 199 14.71 6.81 17.69
N THR A 200 15.84 6.70 17.00
CA THR A 200 16.54 7.86 16.42
C THR A 200 15.96 8.33 15.09
N GLU A 201 15.08 7.55 14.47
CA GLU A 201 14.47 7.85 13.16
C GLU A 201 13.10 8.53 13.29
N VAL A 202 12.54 8.55 14.51
CA VAL A 202 11.24 9.17 14.86
C VAL A 202 11.39 10.63 15.25
#